data_AF-A0A352NJC0-F1
#
_entry.id   AF-A0A352NJC0-F1
#
_cell.length_a   1.000
_cell.length_b   1.000
_cell.length_c   1.000
_cell.angle_alpha   90.00
_cell.angle_beta   90.00
_cell.angle_gamma   90.00
#
_symmetry.space_group_name_H-M   'P 1'
#
loop_
_entity.id
_entity.type
_entity.pdbx_description
1 polymer ?
#
loop_
_entity_poly.entity_id
_entity_poly.type
_entity_poly.pdbx_seq_one_letter_code
_entity_poly.pdbx_strand_id
1 'polypeptide(L)' 'MICDTDGIAAIILAAGYSFQMREFKPLLKLGDFTAVEHAVRCFFQAGIYDVRVVVGYRALDV' A
#
# COMPACT_ATOMS: atom_id res chain seq x y z
N MET A 1 -17.58 -14.55 13.47
CA MET A 1 -16.66 -13.71 14.27
C MET A 1 -16.53 -12.41 13.53
N ILE A 2 -17.23 -11.36 13.98
CA ILE A 2 -17.11 -10.03 13.39
C ILE A 2 -16.05 -9.34 14.25
N CYS A 3 -14.82 -9.26 13.74
CA CYS A 3 -13.84 -8.37 14.33
C CYS A 3 -14.28 -6.97 13.92
N ASP A 4 -14.83 -6.22 14.89
CA ASP A 4 -15.12 -4.82 14.69
C ASP A 4 -13.79 -4.08 14.48
N THR A 5 -13.60 -3.57 13.27
CA THR A 5 -12.40 -2.85 12.84
C THR A 5 -12.59 -1.35 12.96
N ASP A 6 -13.70 -0.88 13.54
CA ASP A 6 -13.95 0.52 13.81
C ASP A 6 -12.84 1.09 14.72
N GLY A 7 -12.17 2.13 14.24
CA GLY A 7 -11.00 2.72 14.90
C GLY A 7 -9.64 2.10 14.57
N ILE A 8 -9.56 1.09 13.71
CA ILE A 8 -8.29 0.54 13.21
C ILE A 8 -7.91 1.20 11.88
N ALA A 9 -6.70 1.74 11.80
CA ALA A 9 -6.13 2.28 10.57
C ALA A 9 -4.87 1.53 10.14
N ALA A 10 -4.76 1.21 8.86
CA ALA A 10 -3.56 0.62 8.26
C ALA A 10 -2.68 1.71 7.65
N ILE A 11 -1.38 1.69 7.97
CA ILE A 11 -0.38 2.60 7.41
C ILE A 11 0.56 1.81 6.50
N ILE A 12 0.56 2.16 5.21
CA ILE A 12 1.43 1.54 4.19
C ILE A 12 2.58 2.50 3.88
N LEU A 13 3.80 2.12 4.23
CA LEU A 13 4.99 2.92 3.95
C LEU A 13 5.51 2.63 2.53
N ALA A 14 5.14 3.50 1.59
CA ALA A 14 5.53 3.46 0.18
C ALA A 14 6.59 4.53 -0.18
N ALA A 15 7.15 5.24 0.80
CA ALA A 15 8.11 6.33 0.58
C ALA A 15 9.56 5.88 0.31
N GLY A 16 9.82 4.57 0.24
CA GLY A 16 11.16 4.02 0.07
C GLY A 16 11.68 4.11 -1.36
N TYR A 17 12.61 5.04 -1.63
CA TYR A 17 13.36 5.06 -2.89
C TYR A 17 14.46 3.98 -2.86
N SER A 18 14.31 2.92 -3.66
CA SER A 18 15.33 1.88 -3.78
C SER A 18 16.17 2.06 -5.06
N PHE A 19 17.41 2.52 -4.87
CA PHE A 19 18.39 2.80 -5.92
C PHE A 19 18.76 1.58 -6.79
N GLN A 20 18.61 0.35 -6.28
CA GLN A 20 19.08 -0.89 -6.91
C GLN A 20 18.26 -1.40 -8.10
N MET A 21 17.03 -0.92 -8.31
CA MET A 21 16.15 -1.38 -9.42
C MET A 21 15.82 -0.30 -10.45
N ARG A 22 16.31 0.94 -10.32
CA ARG A 22 16.01 2.10 -11.20
C ARG A 22 14.52 2.46 -11.36
N GLU A 23 13.60 1.65 -10.87
CA GLU A 23 12.15 1.85 -10.89
C GLU A 23 11.57 2.01 -9.49
N PHE A 24 10.47 2.76 -9.42
CA PHE A 24 9.80 3.09 -8.18
C PHE A 24 9.07 1.86 -7.63
N LYS A 25 9.64 1.21 -6.59
CA LYS A 25 9.19 -0.08 -6.04
C LYS A 25 7.69 -0.18 -5.68
N PRO A 26 7.03 0.86 -5.14
CA PRO A 26 5.60 0.81 -4.85
C PRO A 26 4.72 0.52 -6.07
N LEU A 27 5.18 0.86 -7.28
CA LEU A 27 4.51 0.64 -8.56
C LEU A 27 4.98 -0.64 -9.27
N LEU A 28 5.87 -1.43 -8.66
CA LEU A 28 6.24 -2.72 -9.23
C LEU A 28 4.99 -3.60 -9.29
N LYS A 29 4.74 -4.13 -10.48
CA LYS A 29 3.64 -5.05 -10.74
C LYS A 29 3.89 -6.39 -10.04
N LEU A 30 2.96 -6.78 -9.19
CA LEU A 30 2.74 -8.12 -8.68
C LEU A 30 1.54 -8.73 -9.42
N GLY A 31 1.81 -9.36 -10.57
CA GLY A 31 0.76 -9.82 -11.47
C GLY A 31 -0.01 -8.65 -12.08
N ASP A 32 -1.33 -8.63 -11.88
CA ASP A 32 -2.23 -7.59 -12.41
C ASP A 32 -2.27 -6.32 -11.55
N PHE A 33 -1.67 -6.34 -10.35
CA PHE A 33 -1.72 -5.24 -9.37
C PHE A 33 -0.33 -4.72 -9.06
N THR A 34 -0.19 -3.47 -8.61
CA THR A 34 1.05 -3.00 -7.99
C THR A 34 1.19 -3.57 -6.57
N ALA A 35 2.42 -3.55 -6.04
CA ALA A 35 2.66 -3.95 -4.65
C ALA A 35 1.81 -3.14 -3.64
N VAL A 36 1.58 -1.85 -3.90
CA VAL A 36 0.71 -1.00 -3.07
C VAL A 36 -0.76 -1.41 -3.21
N GLU A 37 -1.25 -1.60 -4.44
CA GLU A 37 -2.64 -2.03 -4.68
C GLU A 37 -2.92 -3.38 -3.99
N HIS A 38 -1.98 -4.32 -4.08
CA HIS A 38 -2.10 -5.60 -3.39
C HIS A 38 -2.19 -5.42 -1.87
N ALA A 39 -1.32 -4.57 -1.28
CA ALA A 39 -1.35 -4.30 0.16
C ALA A 39 -2.68 -3.67 0.61
N VAL A 40 -3.21 -2.69 -0.13
CA VAL A 40 -4.52 -2.08 0.15
C VAL A 40 -5.63 -3.13 0.10
N ARG A 41 -5.63 -3.99 -0.92
CA ARG A 41 -6.62 -5.08 -1.06
C ARG A 41 -6.60 -6.05 0.11
N CYS A 42 -5.41 -6.40 0.62
CA CYS A 42 -5.30 -7.27 1.79
C CYS A 42 -5.98 -6.65 3.03
N PHE A 43 -5.80 -5.35 3.27
CA PHE A 43 -6.47 -4.68 4.40
C PHE A 43 -7.98 -4.60 4.23
N PHE A 44 -8.46 -4.30 3.01
CA PHE A 44 -9.90 -4.29 2.73
C PHE A 44 -10.53 -5.68 2.88
N GLN A 45 -9.84 -6.74 2.44
CA GLN A 45 -10.29 -8.14 2.66
C GLN A 45 -10.30 -8.53 4.14
N ALA A 46 -9.43 -7.92 4.96
CA ALA A 46 -9.41 -8.08 6.40
C ALA A 46 -10.44 -7.18 7.13
N GLY A 47 -11.23 -6.38 6.40
CA GLY A 47 -12.24 -5.48 6.97
C GLY A 47 -11.69 -4.15 7.48
N ILE A 48 -10.41 -3.84 7.24
CA ILE A 48 -9.80 -2.57 7.65
C ILE A 48 -9.89 -1.60 6.47
N TYR A 49 -10.75 -0.58 6.60
CA TYR A 49 -11.06 0.35 5.50
C TYR A 49 -10.37 1.72 5.62
N ASP A 50 -9.94 2.14 6.82
CA ASP A 50 -9.07 3.31 6.97
C ASP A 50 -7.63 2.91 6.61
N VAL A 51 -7.25 3.12 5.35
CA VAL A 51 -5.92 2.79 4.82
C VAL A 51 -5.24 4.06 4.35
N ARG A 52 -4.04 4.33 4.88
CA ARG A 52 -3.23 5.52 4.59
C ARG A 52 -1.90 5.11 3.98
N VAL A 53 -1.68 5.49 2.72
CA VAL A 53 -0.42 5.24 2.02
C VAL A 53 0.49 6.45 2.19
N VAL A 54 1.64 6.25 2.80
CA VAL A 54 2.67 7.27 2.95
C VAL A 54 3.61 7.19 1.77
N VAL A 55 3.58 8.21 0.92
CA VAL A 55 4.38 8.31 -0.31
C VAL A 55 5.53 9.30 -0.16
N GLY A 56 6.60 9.10 -0.91
CA GLY A 56 7.86 9.87 -0.82
C GLY A 56 8.25 10.53 -2.15
N TYR A 57 9.54 10.53 -2.49
CA TYR A 57 10.03 11.07 -3.77
C TYR A 57 9.30 10.40 -4.95
N ARG A 58 8.62 11.20 -5.79
CA ARG A 58 7.67 10.78 -6.85
C ARG A 58 6.27 10.36 -6.38
N ALA A 59 5.76 10.99 -5.31
CA ALA A 59 4.39 10.82 -4.81
C ALA A 59 3.27 10.98 -5.86
N LEU A 60 3.50 11.75 -6.93
CA LEU A 60 2.53 11.94 -8.02
C LEU A 60 2.38 10.72 -8.93
N ASP A 61 3.31 9.76 -8.86
CA ASP A 61 3.26 8.53 -9.65
C ASP A 61 2.47 7.42 -8.94
N VAL A 62 2.07 7.60 -7.66
CA VAL A 62 1.34 6.63 -6.81
C VAL A 62 -0.15 6.87 -6.82
#